data_AF-A0A2A2M964-F1
#
_entry.id   AF-A0A2A2M964-F1
#
_cell.length_a   1.000
_cell.length_b   1.000
_cell.length_c   1.000
_cell.angle_alpha   90.00
_cell.angle_beta   90.00
_cell.angle_gamma   90.00
#
_symmetry.space_group_name_H-M   'P 1'
#
loop_
_entity.id
_entity.type
_entity.pdbx_description
1 polymer ?
#
loop_
_entity_poly.entity_id
_entity_poly.type
_entity_poly.pdbx_seq_one_letter_code
_entity_poly.pdbx_strand_id
1 'polypeptide(L)'
;MIDKKMLRIALFGVVLGISSTSFAVNIPISTSELVQQSGYQQTWQKMVKGQKNLPVWARKGTGTSTPPEWVTWQGKKYQIGNICKPHDCANNFMYVAFSSDKKQAWGVRVEITDTPDALEHPSKYAKYQWLGKPNEQMKAMLTNQIESKPDWK
;
A
#
# COMPACT_ATOMS: atom_id res chain seq x y z
N MET A 1 -28.78 -44.12 -64.32
CA MET A 1 -27.63 -43.21 -64.50
C MET A 1 -26.67 -43.42 -63.35
N ILE A 2 -25.50 -43.99 -63.67
CA ILE A 2 -24.32 -44.09 -62.82
C ILE A 2 -23.65 -42.71 -62.78
N ASP A 3 -23.08 -42.31 -61.63
CA ASP A 3 -21.90 -41.42 -61.46
C ASP A 3 -22.04 -40.58 -60.17
N LYS A 4 -21.00 -40.20 -59.40
CA LYS A 4 -19.56 -40.47 -59.38
C LYS A 4 -19.05 -40.01 -58.00
N LYS A 5 -18.22 -40.86 -57.39
CA LYS A 5 -17.05 -40.52 -56.54
C LYS A 5 -17.20 -39.41 -55.50
N MET A 6 -17.42 -39.82 -54.25
CA MET A 6 -16.89 -39.10 -53.10
C MET A 6 -15.36 -39.18 -53.11
N LEU A 7 -14.71 -38.04 -53.34
CA LEU A 7 -13.33 -37.83 -52.96
C LEU A 7 -13.23 -36.41 -52.40
N ARG A 8 -13.34 -36.28 -51.07
CA ARG A 8 -12.96 -35.07 -50.36
C ARG A 8 -11.76 -35.41 -49.49
N ILE A 9 -10.60 -35.00 -50.00
CA ILE A 9 -9.29 -35.11 -49.37
C ILE A 9 -9.35 -34.34 -48.05
N ALA A 10 -9.19 -35.04 -46.93
CA ALA A 10 -8.96 -34.43 -45.63
C ALA A 10 -7.49 -34.01 -45.54
N LEU A 11 -7.19 -32.73 -45.73
CA LEU A 11 -5.90 -32.17 -45.35
C LEU A 11 -5.97 -31.71 -43.89
N PHE A 12 -5.44 -32.54 -42.98
CA PHE A 12 -5.16 -32.14 -41.60
C PHE A 12 -3.91 -31.26 -41.61
N GLY A 13 -4.11 -29.93 -41.61
CA GLY A 13 -3.04 -28.97 -41.36
C GLY A 13 -2.68 -28.95 -39.88
N VAL A 14 -1.59 -29.60 -39.50
CA VAL A 14 -1.01 -29.49 -38.14
C VAL A 14 -0.17 -28.21 -38.10
N VAL A 15 -0.75 -27.13 -37.57
CA VAL A 15 -0.01 -25.91 -37.21
C VAL A 15 0.53 -26.10 -35.80
N LEU A 16 1.83 -26.41 -35.69
CA LEU A 16 2.56 -26.38 -34.43
C LEU A 16 2.80 -24.91 -34.02
N GLY A 17 1.82 -24.31 -33.36
CA GLY A 17 1.95 -23.01 -32.73
C GLY A 17 2.82 -23.12 -31.48
N ILE A 18 4.06 -22.63 -31.54
CA ILE A 18 4.92 -22.46 -30.37
C ILE A 18 4.27 -21.39 -29.50
N SER A 19 3.52 -21.82 -28.49
CA SER A 19 2.89 -20.93 -27.53
C SER A 19 3.98 -20.42 -26.59
N SER A 20 4.49 -19.22 -26.85
CA SER A 20 5.39 -18.54 -25.92
C SER A 20 4.63 -18.33 -24.60
N THR A 21 4.99 -19.06 -23.55
CA THR A 21 4.45 -18.82 -22.22
C THR A 21 4.95 -17.47 -21.75
N SER A 22 4.11 -16.45 -21.83
CA SER A 22 4.39 -15.16 -21.22
C SER A 22 4.23 -15.31 -19.70
N PHE A 23 5.33 -15.21 -18.96
CA PHE A 23 5.26 -15.07 -17.50
C PHE A 23 4.80 -13.65 -17.19
N ALA A 24 3.57 -13.49 -16.69
CA ALA A 24 3.17 -12.24 -16.08
C ALA A 24 4.02 -12.01 -14.82
N VAL A 25 4.87 -10.98 -14.82
CA VAL A 25 5.58 -10.54 -13.61
C VAL A 25 4.55 -9.97 -12.65
N ASN A 26 4.33 -10.63 -11.52
CA ASN A 26 3.43 -10.14 -10.47
C ASN A 26 4.17 -9.05 -9.67
N ILE A 27 4.11 -7.81 -10.13
CA ILE A 27 4.64 -6.66 -9.39
C ILE A 27 3.72 -6.41 -8.19
N PRO A 28 4.22 -6.46 -6.95
CA PRO A 28 3.38 -6.21 -5.78
C PRO A 28 2.87 -4.77 -5.81
N ILE A 29 1.57 -4.61 -5.57
CA ILE A 29 0.94 -3.29 -5.50
C ILE A 29 1.52 -2.49 -4.33
N SER A 30 1.65 -1.19 -4.52
CA SER A 30 2.05 -0.25 -3.49
C SER A 30 0.95 -0.02 -2.46
N THR A 31 1.28 0.58 -1.31
CA THR A 31 0.30 0.91 -0.27
C THR A 31 -0.73 1.92 -0.77
N SER A 32 -0.33 2.90 -1.57
CA SER A 32 -1.28 3.89 -2.12
C SER A 32 -2.27 3.25 -3.09
N GLU A 33 -1.86 2.26 -3.88
CA GLU A 33 -2.74 1.43 -4.72
C GLU A 33 -3.64 0.52 -3.89
N LEU A 34 -3.11 -0.12 -2.84
CA LEU A 34 -3.89 -0.96 -1.92
C LEU A 34 -5.07 -0.16 -1.34
N VAL A 35 -4.82 1.08 -0.90
CA VAL A 35 -5.86 1.95 -0.32
C VAL A 35 -6.99 2.25 -1.30
N GLN A 36 -6.76 2.19 -2.62
CA GLN A 36 -7.81 2.39 -3.62
C GLN A 36 -8.66 1.14 -3.87
N GLN A 37 -8.24 -0.03 -3.39
CA GLN A 37 -9.02 -1.25 -3.55
C GLN A 37 -10.28 -1.25 -2.67
N SER A 38 -11.31 -1.95 -3.14
CA SER A 38 -12.55 -2.13 -2.37
C SER A 38 -12.27 -2.80 -1.02
N GLY A 39 -13.01 -2.39 0.01
CA GLY A 39 -12.73 -2.75 1.40
C GLY A 39 -11.69 -1.85 2.07
N TYR A 40 -10.47 -1.74 1.51
CA TYR A 40 -9.43 -0.86 2.07
C TYR A 40 -9.81 0.62 1.96
N GLN A 41 -10.37 1.04 0.83
CA GLN A 41 -10.80 2.42 0.62
C GLN A 41 -11.84 2.85 1.66
N GLN A 42 -12.83 2.00 1.95
CA GLN A 42 -13.86 2.32 2.95
C GLN A 42 -13.27 2.45 4.35
N THR A 43 -12.36 1.55 4.71
CA THR A 43 -11.69 1.57 6.01
C THR A 43 -10.75 2.75 6.15
N TRP A 44 -10.05 3.13 5.07
CA TRP A 44 -9.26 4.36 5.00
C TRP A 44 -10.12 5.59 5.22
N GLN A 45 -11.25 5.72 4.49
CA GLN A 45 -12.16 6.84 4.63
C GLN A 45 -12.72 6.95 6.06
N LYS A 46 -13.03 5.82 6.70
CA LYS A 46 -13.42 5.80 8.12
C LYS A 46 -12.30 6.29 9.04
N MET A 47 -11.06 5.84 8.81
CA MET A 47 -9.89 6.20 9.61
C MET A 47 -9.59 7.72 9.56
N VAL A 48 -9.71 8.35 8.38
CA VAL A 48 -9.42 9.78 8.17
C VAL A 48 -10.62 10.70 8.42
N LYS A 49 -11.83 10.15 8.63
CA LYS A 49 -13.04 10.93 8.84
C LYS A 49 -12.93 11.81 10.08
N GLY A 50 -13.30 13.08 9.93
CA GLY A 50 -13.31 14.06 11.03
C GLY A 50 -11.93 14.61 11.42
N GLN A 51 -10.85 14.19 10.75
CA GLN A 51 -9.50 14.72 10.99
C GLN A 51 -9.39 16.15 10.46
N LYS A 52 -9.17 17.10 11.38
CA LYS A 52 -8.90 18.50 11.08
C LYS A 52 -7.50 18.63 10.48
N ASN A 53 -7.33 19.57 9.54
CA ASN A 53 -6.05 19.91 8.92
C ASN A 53 -5.27 18.73 8.29
N LEU A 54 -5.94 17.61 8.00
CA LEU A 54 -5.31 16.50 7.28
C LEU A 54 -5.14 16.87 5.80
N PRO A 55 -3.91 16.88 5.25
CA PRO A 55 -3.64 17.29 3.88
C PRO A 55 -4.27 16.35 2.87
N VAL A 56 -4.52 16.86 1.65
CA VAL A 56 -5.28 16.15 0.61
C VAL A 56 -4.67 14.79 0.26
N TRP A 57 -3.34 14.69 0.14
CA TRP A 57 -2.65 13.43 -0.20
C TRP A 57 -2.92 12.34 0.86
N ALA A 58 -2.85 12.70 2.14
CA ALA A 58 -3.12 11.79 3.25
C ALA A 58 -4.61 11.48 3.37
N ARG A 59 -5.49 12.44 3.12
CA ARG A 59 -6.94 12.19 3.10
C ARG A 59 -7.35 11.21 2.00
N LYS A 60 -6.74 11.32 0.81
CA LYS A 60 -7.01 10.44 -0.33
C LYS A 60 -6.25 9.11 -0.29
N GLY A 61 -5.23 8.99 0.55
CA GLY A 61 -4.36 7.81 0.57
C GLY A 61 -3.55 7.68 -0.72
N THR A 62 -3.10 8.81 -1.24
CA THR A 62 -2.33 8.90 -2.50
C THR A 62 -0.96 9.48 -2.20
N GLY A 63 0.07 8.95 -2.84
CA GLY A 63 1.44 9.42 -2.67
C GLY A 63 2.45 8.35 -3.08
N THR A 64 3.73 8.68 -2.90
CA THR A 64 4.81 7.70 -3.06
C THR A 64 4.72 6.69 -1.93
N SER A 65 4.80 5.40 -2.24
CA SER A 65 4.66 4.34 -1.24
C SER A 65 5.39 3.08 -1.67
N THR A 66 5.70 2.21 -0.71
CA THR A 66 6.19 0.86 -0.98
C THR A 66 5.03 -0.14 -0.86
N PRO A 67 5.22 -1.37 -1.33
CA PRO A 67 4.29 -2.45 -1.03
C PRO A 67 4.09 -2.62 0.49
N PRO A 68 2.86 -2.93 0.93
CA PRO A 68 2.56 -3.19 2.32
C PRO A 68 3.06 -4.57 2.76
N GLU A 69 3.39 -4.70 4.05
CA GLU A 69 3.88 -5.93 4.65
C GLU A 69 2.91 -6.50 5.67
N TRP A 70 2.95 -7.81 5.86
CA TRP A 70 2.20 -8.49 6.92
C TRP A 70 3.04 -8.61 8.18
N VAL A 71 2.59 -7.99 9.27
CA VAL A 71 3.26 -7.98 10.57
C VAL A 71 2.38 -8.66 11.61
N THR A 72 3.00 -9.47 12.47
CA THR A 72 2.34 -10.00 13.68
C THR A 72 2.72 -9.13 14.87
N TRP A 73 1.72 -8.55 15.53
CA TRP A 73 1.89 -7.71 16.70
C TRP A 73 0.95 -8.21 17.80
N GLN A 74 1.50 -8.58 18.96
CA GLN A 74 0.71 -9.05 20.11
C GLN A 74 -0.25 -10.20 19.75
N GLY A 75 0.24 -11.17 18.98
CA GLY A 75 -0.55 -12.35 18.54
C GLY A 75 -1.62 -12.07 17.48
N LYS A 76 -1.71 -10.84 16.94
CA LYS A 76 -2.64 -10.47 15.88
C LYS A 76 -1.90 -10.07 14.61
N LYS A 77 -2.47 -10.37 13.45
CA LYS A 77 -1.90 -10.08 12.14
C LYS A 77 -2.45 -8.76 11.59
N TYR A 78 -1.56 -7.90 11.11
CA TYR A 78 -1.86 -6.60 10.53
C TYR A 78 -1.16 -6.45 9.19
N GLN A 79 -1.78 -5.70 8.28
CA GLN A 79 -1.13 -5.27 7.05
C GLN A 79 -0.68 -3.83 7.21
N ILE A 80 0.64 -3.62 7.25
CA ILE A 80 1.26 -2.33 7.51
C ILE A 80 1.84 -1.78 6.21
N GLY A 81 1.62 -0.50 5.95
CA GLY A 81 2.19 0.18 4.79
C GLY A 81 2.53 1.64 5.09
N ASN A 82 3.26 2.27 4.18
CA ASN A 82 3.62 3.67 4.26
C ASN A 82 3.11 4.45 3.05
N ILE A 83 2.83 5.73 3.22
CA ILE A 83 2.59 6.67 2.12
C ILE A 83 3.30 7.98 2.46
N CYS A 84 4.01 8.58 1.52
CA CYS A 84 4.61 9.90 1.70
C CYS A 84 4.15 10.89 0.64
N LYS A 85 4.24 12.18 0.99
CA LYS A 85 3.89 13.29 0.13
C LYS A 85 4.85 13.31 -1.07
N PRO A 86 4.34 13.30 -2.32
CA PRO A 86 5.19 13.41 -3.50
C PRO A 86 6.12 14.63 -3.42
N HIS A 87 7.38 14.44 -3.78
CA HIS A 87 8.46 15.45 -3.76
C HIS A 87 8.83 15.99 -2.37
N ASP A 88 8.29 15.43 -1.28
CA ASP A 88 8.50 15.92 0.09
C ASP A 88 8.40 14.76 1.09
N CYS A 89 8.97 13.61 0.72
CA CYS A 89 8.79 12.38 1.48
C CYS A 89 9.51 12.37 2.82
N ALA A 90 10.67 13.03 2.91
CA ALA A 90 11.45 13.11 4.14
C ALA A 90 10.64 13.81 5.25
N ASN A 91 10.02 14.94 4.92
CA ASN A 91 9.32 15.75 5.93
C ASN A 91 7.85 15.38 6.09
N ASN A 92 7.24 14.71 5.13
CA ASN A 92 5.81 14.41 5.15
C ASN A 92 5.53 12.96 4.75
N PHE A 93 5.34 12.10 5.76
CA PHE A 93 5.02 10.69 5.55
C PHE A 93 3.99 10.19 6.55
N MET A 94 3.42 9.03 6.29
CA MET A 94 2.53 8.35 7.21
C MET A 94 2.68 6.85 7.14
N TYR A 95 2.41 6.20 8.26
CA TYR A 95 2.22 4.76 8.35
C TYR A 95 0.76 4.43 8.62
N VAL A 96 0.31 3.32 8.08
CA VAL A 96 -1.02 2.75 8.30
C VAL A 96 -0.90 1.29 8.66
N ALA A 97 -1.76 0.82 9.56
CA ALA A 97 -1.95 -0.58 9.86
C ALA A 97 -3.43 -0.93 9.70
N PHE A 98 -3.72 -1.87 8.80
CA PHE A 98 -5.04 -2.47 8.64
C PHE A 98 -5.15 -3.74 9.47
N SER A 99 -6.29 -3.96 10.11
CA SER A 99 -6.63 -5.27 10.65
C SER A 99 -6.69 -6.32 9.53
N SER A 100 -6.39 -7.58 9.84
CA SER A 100 -6.44 -8.67 8.85
C SER A 100 -7.80 -8.84 8.17
N ASP A 101 -8.88 -8.53 8.87
CA ASP A 101 -10.26 -8.53 8.35
C ASP A 101 -10.63 -7.25 7.58
N LYS A 102 -9.69 -6.31 7.45
CA LYS A 102 -9.82 -5.01 6.78
C LYS A 102 -10.88 -4.10 7.37
N LYS A 103 -11.48 -4.41 8.53
CA LYS A 103 -12.59 -3.63 9.09
C LYS A 103 -12.14 -2.37 9.82
N GLN A 104 -10.90 -2.33 10.27
CA GLN A 104 -10.33 -1.23 11.02
C GLN A 104 -8.95 -0.88 10.49
N ALA A 105 -8.62 0.40 10.54
CA ALA A 105 -7.27 0.88 10.32
C ALA A 105 -6.89 1.92 11.36
N TRP A 106 -5.60 2.01 11.61
CA TRP A 106 -4.97 3.02 12.42
C TRP A 106 -3.79 3.59 11.65
N GLY A 107 -3.53 4.87 11.82
CA GLY A 107 -2.42 5.51 11.14
C GLY A 107 -1.80 6.61 11.95
N VAL A 108 -0.60 6.98 11.55
CA VAL A 108 0.12 8.12 12.09
C VAL A 108 0.70 8.89 10.92
N ARG A 109 0.29 10.14 10.78
CA ARG A 109 0.98 11.09 9.90
C ARG A 109 2.07 11.77 10.71
N VAL A 110 3.24 11.87 10.10
CA VAL A 110 4.41 12.55 10.63
C VAL A 110 4.71 13.75 9.73
N GLU A 111 4.86 14.91 10.35
CA GLU A 111 5.31 16.13 9.71
C GLU A 111 6.55 16.64 10.44
N ILE A 112 7.65 16.78 9.72
CA ILE A 112 8.90 17.33 10.24
C ILE A 112 8.99 18.78 9.79
N THR A 113 9.29 19.67 10.73
CA THR A 113 9.53 21.07 10.40
C THR A 113 10.86 21.20 9.66
N ASP A 114 10.82 21.80 8.47
CA ASP A 114 12.00 21.94 7.61
C ASP A 114 13.00 22.94 8.23
N THR A 115 14.06 22.40 8.84
CA THR A 115 15.14 23.15 9.47
C THR A 115 16.47 22.41 9.23
N PRO A 116 17.62 23.11 9.22
CA PRO A 116 18.90 22.44 9.01
C PRO A 116 19.19 21.28 9.98
N ASP A 117 18.82 21.41 11.26
CA ASP A 117 19.02 20.35 12.29
C ASP A 117 18.10 19.14 12.06
N ALA A 118 16.98 19.31 11.36
CA ALA A 118 16.03 18.22 11.12
C ALA A 118 16.57 17.13 10.19
N LEU A 119 17.62 17.40 9.41
CA LEU A 119 18.30 16.39 8.59
C LEU A 119 18.99 15.33 9.45
N GLU A 120 19.55 15.74 10.59
CA GLU A 120 20.27 14.85 11.49
C GLU A 120 19.39 14.41 12.67
N HIS A 121 18.44 15.25 13.09
CA HIS A 121 17.61 15.01 14.27
C HIS A 121 16.11 15.16 13.96
N PRO A 122 15.57 14.38 13.01
CA PRO A 122 14.20 14.55 12.54
C PRO A 122 13.17 14.40 13.67
N SER A 123 13.45 13.56 14.68
CA SER A 123 12.51 13.29 15.77
C SER A 123 12.22 14.53 16.62
N LYS A 124 13.19 15.44 16.78
CA LYS A 124 13.03 16.69 17.55
C LYS A 124 12.02 17.65 16.92
N TYR A 125 11.85 17.56 15.60
CA TYR A 125 11.01 18.46 14.81
C TYR A 125 9.73 17.79 14.31
N ALA A 126 9.53 16.52 14.66
CA ALA A 126 8.41 15.71 14.23
C ALA A 126 7.13 16.02 15.01
N LYS A 127 6.03 16.22 14.28
CA LYS A 127 4.67 16.31 14.79
C LYS A 127 3.88 15.09 14.34
N TYR A 128 3.20 14.46 15.30
CA TYR A 128 2.42 13.25 15.06
C TYR A 128 0.92 13.57 15.04
N GLN A 129 0.23 13.16 13.98
CA GLN A 129 -1.22 13.19 13.89
C GLN A 129 -1.76 11.76 13.82
N TRP A 130 -2.41 11.32 14.90
CA TRP A 130 -2.97 9.98 15.04
C TRP A 130 -4.36 9.85 14.38
N LEU A 131 -4.54 8.78 13.61
CA LEU A 131 -5.72 8.52 12.78
C LEU A 131 -6.39 7.20 13.19
N GLY A 132 -7.72 7.13 13.11
CA GLY A 132 -8.46 5.91 13.47
C GLY A 132 -8.59 5.63 14.97
N LYS A 133 -8.33 6.62 15.84
CA LYS A 133 -8.40 6.51 17.32
C LYS A 133 -7.57 5.33 17.88
N PRO A 134 -6.25 5.30 17.65
CA PRO A 134 -5.40 4.22 18.13
C PRO A 134 -5.31 4.24 19.66
N ASN A 135 -5.36 3.05 20.26
CA ASN A 135 -4.95 2.86 21.65
C ASN A 135 -3.41 2.78 21.73
N GLU A 136 -2.88 2.67 22.94
CA GLU A 136 -1.43 2.65 23.17
C GLU A 136 -0.71 1.49 22.44
N GLN A 137 -1.36 0.33 22.31
CA GLN A 137 -0.78 -0.79 21.56
C GLN A 137 -0.63 -0.50 20.07
N MET A 138 -1.61 0.16 19.46
CA MET A 138 -1.55 0.55 18.04
C MET A 138 -0.57 1.70 17.83
N LYS A 139 -0.47 2.65 18.78
CA LYS A 139 0.55 3.68 18.75
C LYS A 139 1.95 3.08 18.82
N ALA A 140 2.19 2.14 19.73
CA ALA A 140 3.48 1.46 19.86
C ALA A 140 3.87 0.72 18.58
N MET A 141 2.94 -0.02 17.97
CA MET A 141 3.18 -0.72 16.71
C MET A 141 3.59 0.23 15.57
N LEU A 142 2.87 1.35 15.42
CA LEU A 142 3.13 2.33 14.38
C LEU A 142 4.40 3.15 14.65
N THR A 143 4.69 3.46 15.92
CA THR A 143 5.91 4.15 16.33
C THR A 143 7.14 3.31 16.03
N ASN A 144 7.07 1.99 16.26
CA ASN A 144 8.14 1.06 15.89
C ASN A 144 8.47 1.09 14.38
N GLN A 145 7.50 1.38 13.51
CA GLN A 145 7.77 1.53 12.06
C GLN A 145 8.58 2.81 11.74
N ILE A 146 8.49 3.81 12.61
CA ILE A 146 9.16 5.10 12.45
C ILE A 146 10.56 5.01 13.05
N GLU A 147 10.67 4.53 14.28
CA GLU A 147 11.92 4.45 15.06
C GLU A 147 12.87 3.37 14.56
N SER A 148 12.39 2.39 13.78
CA SER A 148 13.27 1.39 13.16
C SER A 148 14.14 1.94 12.04
N LYS A 149 13.91 3.18 11.60
CA LYS A 149 14.75 3.82 10.58
C LYS A 149 16.05 4.33 11.20
N PRO A 150 17.22 4.06 10.58
CA PRO A 150 18.52 4.44 11.16
C PRO A 150 18.72 5.95 11.37
N ASP A 151 18.05 6.78 10.58
CA ASP A 151 18.08 8.24 10.66
C ASP A 151 17.10 8.81 11.68
N TRP A 152 16.24 7.98 12.29
CA TRP A 152 15.25 8.41 13.27
C TRP A 152 15.87 8.56 14.67
N LYS A 153 16.45 9.72 14.95
CA LYS A 153 17.07 10.08 16.23
C LYS A 153 16.76 11.50 16.67
#